data_AF-A0AAW4T5G3-F1
#
_entry.id   AF-A0AAW4T5G3-F1
#
_cell.length_a   1.000
_cell.length_b   1.000
_cell.length_c   1.000
_cell.angle_alpha   90.00
_cell.angle_beta   90.00
_cell.angle_gamma   90.00
#
_symmetry.space_group_name_H-M   'P 1'
#
loop_
_entity.id
_entity.type
_entity.pdbx_description
1 polymer ?
#
loop_
_entity_poly.entity_id
_entity_poly.type
_entity_poly.pdbx_seq_one_letter_code
_entity_poly.pdbx_strand_id
1 'polypeptide(L)'
;MCLIASAQMVGGFQQGNDGHIYFVANNQTGATFNIQIVAASTDRNNSETKTMTPNGGFYLGPTTPWRWYWKRGDKISVVYANGQSQTWVCPQSDSAYNRSNVTFRGKHCTGTVGCSCSGFSPITNGDVWQQAYCKHCGHKKSCHK
;
A
#
# COMPACT_ATOMS: atom_id res chain seq x y z
N MET A 1 35.77 6.99 7.79
CA MET A 1 34.80 5.99 8.31
C MET A 1 33.49 6.20 7.57
N CYS A 2 33.08 5.24 6.73
CA CYS A 2 31.80 5.32 6.02
C CYS A 2 30.71 4.84 6.99
N LEU A 3 29.79 5.72 7.39
CA LEU A 3 28.63 5.34 8.20
C LEU A 3 27.72 4.48 7.33
N ILE A 4 27.85 3.15 7.43
CA ILE A 4 26.86 2.23 6.88
C ILE A 4 25.62 2.42 7.74
N ALA A 5 24.68 3.26 7.30
CA ALA A 5 23.37 3.33 7.91
C ALA A 5 22.71 1.96 7.77
N SER A 6 22.70 1.19 8.86
CA SER A 6 22.03 -0.11 8.89
C SER A 6 20.53 0.12 8.70
N ALA A 7 20.00 -0.35 7.58
CA ALA A 7 18.58 -0.43 7.30
C ALA A 7 17.81 -1.04 8.49
N GLN A 8 16.88 -0.30 9.11
CA GLN A 8 16.11 -0.80 10.27
C GLN A 8 15.18 -1.97 9.89
N MET A 9 14.78 -2.02 8.61
CA MET A 9 13.95 -3.06 8.03
C MET A 9 14.74 -3.83 6.98
N VAL A 10 14.64 -5.15 7.00
CA VAL A 10 15.13 -6.02 5.92
C VAL A 10 13.93 -6.70 5.29
N GLY A 11 13.82 -6.64 3.97
CA GLY A 11 12.69 -7.22 3.26
C GLY A 11 13.00 -7.55 1.81
N GLY A 12 12.02 -8.16 1.16
CA GLY A 12 12.11 -8.58 -0.23
C GLY A 12 10.83 -9.24 -0.72
N PHE A 13 10.76 -9.39 -2.04
CA PHE A 13 9.70 -10.14 -2.70
C PHE A 13 10.04 -11.63 -2.69
N GLN A 14 9.05 -12.45 -2.35
CA GLN A 14 9.16 -13.92 -2.37
C GLN A 14 7.87 -14.53 -2.90
N GLN A 15 7.97 -15.71 -3.49
CA GLN A 15 6.80 -16.49 -3.89
C GLN A 15 6.36 -17.34 -2.68
N GLY A 16 5.08 -17.23 -2.33
CA GLY A 16 4.45 -18.07 -1.32
C GLY A 16 4.17 -19.48 -1.85
N ASN A 17 3.87 -20.41 -0.94
CA ASN A 17 3.53 -21.80 -1.29
C ASN A 17 2.23 -21.92 -2.12
N ASP A 18 1.38 -20.90 -2.08
CA ASP A 18 0.17 -20.76 -2.90
C ASP A 18 0.47 -20.26 -4.33
N GLY A 19 1.75 -20.05 -4.67
CA GLY A 19 2.20 -19.60 -5.98
C GLY A 19 2.08 -18.09 -6.19
N HIS A 20 1.59 -17.35 -5.20
CA HIS A 20 1.44 -15.90 -5.26
C HIS A 20 2.70 -15.17 -4.79
N ILE A 21 2.84 -13.91 -5.22
CA ILE A 21 3.95 -13.06 -4.80
C ILE A 21 3.56 -12.32 -3.53
N TYR A 22 4.49 -12.28 -2.59
CA TYR A 22 4.39 -11.51 -1.37
C TYR A 22 5.62 -10.62 -1.20
N PHE A 23 5.40 -9.40 -0.73
CA PHE A 23 6.47 -8.63 -0.11
C PHE A 23 6.52 -8.97 1.38
N VAL A 24 7.69 -9.28 1.91
CA VAL A 24 7.89 -9.56 3.33
C VAL A 24 9.00 -8.68 3.86
N ALA A 25 8.78 -8.05 5.01
CA ALA A 25 9.80 -7.27 5.68
C ALA A 25 9.76 -7.46 7.20
N ASN A 26 10.94 -7.49 7.81
CA ASN A 26 11.13 -7.71 9.22
C ASN A 26 11.95 -6.56 9.82
N ASN A 27 11.55 -6.14 11.02
CA ASN A 27 12.33 -5.27 11.86
C ASN A 27 13.52 -6.06 12.41
N GLN A 28 14.73 -5.67 12.02
CA GLN A 28 15.98 -6.28 12.48
C GLN A 28 16.57 -5.53 13.68
N THR A 29 15.89 -4.50 14.17
CA THR A 29 16.30 -3.75 15.35
C THR A 29 15.64 -4.31 16.61
N GLY A 30 16.26 -4.05 17.76
CA GLY A 30 15.66 -4.30 19.07
C GLY A 30 14.63 -3.24 19.50
N ALA A 31 14.21 -2.33 18.61
CA ALA A 31 13.40 -1.17 18.94
C ALA A 31 12.01 -1.22 18.32
N THR A 32 11.05 -0.56 18.98
CA THR A 32 9.73 -0.26 18.42
C THR A 32 9.76 1.06 17.69
N PHE A 33 9.22 1.12 16.48
CA PHE A 33 9.10 2.39 15.73
C PHE A 33 7.93 2.36 14.75
N ASN A 34 7.47 3.55 14.35
CA ASN A 34 6.41 3.69 13.36
C ASN A 34 7.01 3.82 11.96
N ILE A 35 6.34 3.20 10.99
CA ILE A 35 6.63 3.32 9.57
C ILE A 35 5.38 3.64 8.78
N GLN A 36 5.56 4.25 7.62
CA GLN A 36 4.55 4.26 6.57
C GLN A 36 4.99 3.31 5.46
N ILE A 37 4.13 2.37 5.12
CA ILE A 37 4.29 1.47 3.98
C ILE A 37 3.56 2.09 2.80
N VAL A 38 4.20 2.19 1.65
CA VAL A 38 3.63 2.74 0.42
C VAL A 38 3.92 1.79 -0.73
N ALA A 39 2.89 1.16 -1.30
CA ALA A 39 3.00 0.43 -2.56
C ALA A 39 2.55 1.32 -3.72
N ALA A 40 3.34 1.29 -4.79
CA ALA A 40 3.11 2.04 -6.00
C ALA A 40 3.29 1.16 -7.22
N SER A 41 2.39 1.33 -8.17
CA SER A 41 2.31 0.63 -9.44
C SER A 41 1.99 1.65 -10.53
N THR A 42 2.21 1.29 -11.80
CA THR A 42 1.94 2.22 -12.92
C THR A 42 0.48 2.67 -13.01
N ASP A 43 -0.44 1.92 -12.42
CA ASP A 43 -1.89 2.15 -12.47
C ASP A 43 -2.54 2.24 -11.07
N ARG A 44 -1.79 2.00 -9.98
CA ARG A 44 -2.35 1.79 -8.63
C ARG A 44 -1.41 2.23 -7.52
N ASN A 45 -1.95 2.67 -6.40
CA ASN A 45 -1.17 2.95 -5.19
C ASN A 45 -1.95 2.55 -3.93
N ASN A 46 -1.26 2.16 -2.87
CA ASN A 46 -1.85 1.92 -1.55
C ASN A 46 -0.83 2.27 -0.45
N SER A 47 -1.31 2.66 0.73
CA SER A 47 -0.44 2.99 1.85
C SER A 47 -1.08 2.73 3.21
N GLU A 48 -0.26 2.38 4.20
CA GLU A 48 -0.67 2.11 5.58
C GLU A 48 0.43 2.57 6.53
N THR A 49 0.04 3.11 7.69
CA THR A 49 0.97 3.35 8.79
C THR A 49 0.93 2.17 9.75
N LYS A 50 2.09 1.70 10.19
CA LYS A 50 2.21 0.55 11.08
C LYS A 50 3.27 0.79 12.14
N THR A 51 2.99 0.34 13.36
CA THR A 51 3.99 0.23 14.44
C THR A 51 4.70 -1.11 14.34
N MET A 52 6.01 -1.07 14.20
CA MET A 52 6.88 -2.25 14.17
C MET A 52 7.38 -2.52 15.57
N THR A 53 7.11 -3.72 16.10
CA THR A 53 7.68 -4.20 17.36
C THR A 53 9.08 -4.79 17.12
N PRO A 54 9.92 -4.97 18.16
CA PRO A 54 11.20 -5.66 18.03
C PRO A 54 11.00 -7.06 17.45
N ASN A 55 11.83 -7.45 16.47
CA ASN A 55 11.69 -8.70 15.71
C ASN A 55 10.33 -8.91 15.02
N GLY A 56 9.49 -7.88 14.97
CA GLY A 56 8.20 -7.91 14.30
C GLY A 56 8.36 -7.80 12.80
N GLY A 57 7.40 -8.34 12.05
CA GLY A 57 7.40 -8.29 10.60
C GLY A 57 6.01 -8.06 10.01
N PHE A 58 5.98 -7.89 8.70
CA PHE A 58 4.75 -7.91 7.94
C PHE A 58 4.98 -8.56 6.59
N TYR A 59 3.90 -9.07 6.02
CA TYR A 59 3.87 -9.53 4.64
C TYR A 59 2.63 -8.97 3.94
N LEU A 60 2.73 -8.72 2.65
CA LEU A 60 1.70 -8.09 1.81
C LEU A 60 1.56 -8.83 0.49
N GLY A 61 0.33 -9.18 0.14
CA GLY A 61 0.03 -9.90 -1.09
C GLY A 61 -1.46 -10.20 -1.24
N PRO A 62 -1.84 -11.16 -2.09
CA PRO A 62 -3.23 -11.42 -2.44
C PRO A 62 -4.12 -11.91 -1.31
N THR A 63 -3.56 -12.67 -0.37
CA THR A 63 -4.31 -13.24 0.77
C THR A 63 -4.32 -12.33 1.99
N THR A 64 -3.56 -11.24 1.96
CA THR A 64 -3.58 -10.25 3.04
C THR A 64 -4.77 -9.32 2.87
N PRO A 65 -5.15 -8.53 3.90
CA PRO A 65 -6.24 -7.56 3.77
C PRO A 65 -6.07 -6.55 2.62
N TRP A 66 -4.84 -6.34 2.14
CA TRP A 66 -4.56 -5.50 0.98
C TRP A 66 -5.05 -6.11 -0.33
N ARG A 67 -5.14 -7.44 -0.41
CA ARG A 67 -5.52 -8.22 -1.60
C ARG A 67 -4.77 -7.76 -2.86
N TRP A 68 -3.46 -7.53 -2.70
CA TRP A 68 -2.61 -6.95 -3.73
C TRP A 68 -1.87 -8.01 -4.53
N TYR A 69 -2.13 -8.06 -5.83
CA TYR A 69 -1.34 -8.87 -6.77
C TYR A 69 -0.21 -8.02 -7.33
N TRP A 70 1.03 -8.43 -7.07
CA TRP A 70 2.20 -7.68 -7.52
C TRP A 70 2.48 -7.93 -9.00
N LYS A 71 2.81 -6.87 -9.74
CA LYS A 71 3.41 -6.99 -11.08
C LYS A 71 4.88 -6.62 -11.07
N ARG A 72 5.62 -7.13 -12.06
CA ARG A 72 7.01 -6.74 -12.29
C ARG A 72 7.11 -5.22 -12.43
N GLY A 73 8.05 -4.63 -11.69
CA GLY A 73 8.28 -3.18 -11.67
C GLY A 73 7.45 -2.41 -10.64
N ASP A 74 6.49 -3.05 -9.98
CA ASP A 74 5.83 -2.44 -8.81
C ASP A 74 6.86 -2.11 -7.75
N LYS A 75 6.62 -1.02 -7.02
CA LYS A 75 7.50 -0.55 -5.96
C LYS A 75 6.77 -0.64 -4.63
N ILE A 76 7.52 -0.98 -3.60
CA ILE A 76 7.07 -0.81 -2.23
C ILE A 76 8.14 -0.06 -1.46
N SER A 77 7.73 0.99 -0.76
CA SER A 77 8.58 1.81 0.06
C SER A 77 8.17 1.70 1.51
N VAL A 78 9.15 1.57 2.40
CA VAL A 78 8.98 1.78 3.83
C VAL A 78 9.62 3.12 4.16
N VAL A 79 8.79 4.06 4.62
CA VAL A 79 9.19 5.41 5.01
C VAL A 79 9.21 5.49 6.54
N TYR A 80 10.34 5.92 7.09
CA TYR A 80 10.55 6.12 8.51
C TYR A 80 10.07 7.50 8.97
N ALA A 81 9.84 7.67 10.27
CA ALA A 81 9.40 8.94 10.84
C ALA A 81 10.36 10.10 10.57
N ASN A 82 11.65 9.82 10.38
CA ASN A 82 12.67 10.83 10.05
C ASN A 82 12.73 11.17 8.54
N GLY A 83 11.80 10.66 7.73
CA GLY A 83 11.71 10.90 6.29
C GLY A 83 12.63 10.04 5.43
N GLN A 84 13.53 9.25 6.02
CA GLN A 84 14.31 8.26 5.26
C GLN A 84 13.39 7.15 4.75
N SER A 85 13.76 6.53 3.63
CA SER A 85 12.98 5.42 3.09
C SER A 85 13.85 4.35 2.47
N GLN A 86 13.35 3.12 2.51
CA GLN A 86 13.86 2.01 1.71
C GLN A 86 12.80 1.59 0.70
N THR A 87 13.22 1.27 -0.52
CA THR A 87 12.32 0.87 -1.60
C THR A 87 12.78 -0.43 -2.22
N TRP A 88 11.83 -1.32 -2.44
CA TRP A 88 12.03 -2.57 -3.17
C TRP A 88 11.19 -2.54 -4.45
N VAL A 89 11.71 -3.19 -5.49
CA VAL A 89 11.04 -3.33 -6.78
C VAL A 89 10.68 -4.80 -6.99
N CYS A 90 9.44 -5.07 -7.34
CA CYS A 90 8.97 -6.42 -7.59
C CYS A 90 9.64 -6.98 -8.84
N PRO A 91 10.38 -8.11 -8.74
CA PRO A 91 11.18 -8.62 -9.85
C PRO A 91 10.34 -9.36 -10.91
N GLN A 92 9.12 -9.78 -10.56
CA GLN A 92 8.29 -10.64 -11.39
C GLN A 92 6.80 -10.32 -11.22
N SER A 93 5.96 -10.79 -12.15
CA SER A 93 4.51 -10.60 -12.07
C SER A 93 3.84 -11.83 -11.50
N ASP A 94 2.86 -11.61 -10.63
CA ASP A 94 2.05 -12.69 -10.09
C ASP A 94 1.31 -13.37 -11.24
N SER A 95 1.27 -14.70 -11.24
CA SER A 95 0.64 -15.49 -12.31
C SER A 95 -0.86 -15.19 -12.44
N ALA A 96 -1.50 -14.79 -11.35
CA ALA A 96 -2.89 -14.39 -11.33
C ALA A 96 -3.09 -12.93 -11.73
N TYR A 97 -2.05 -12.08 -11.82
CA TYR A 97 -2.18 -10.64 -12.05
C TYR A 97 -3.06 -10.29 -13.28
N ASN A 98 -2.89 -11.01 -14.39
CA ASN A 98 -3.67 -10.81 -15.63
C ASN A 98 -4.91 -11.71 -15.74
N ARG A 99 -5.01 -12.77 -14.93
CA ARG A 99 -6.07 -13.79 -15.01
C ARG A 99 -7.20 -13.56 -14.03
N SER A 100 -6.88 -12.96 -12.90
CA SER A 100 -7.91 -12.51 -12.00
C SER A 100 -8.57 -11.31 -12.69
N ASN A 101 -9.88 -11.39 -12.91
CA ASN A 101 -10.72 -10.20 -12.87
C ASN A 101 -10.51 -9.64 -11.47
N VAL A 102 -9.38 -8.97 -11.21
CA VAL A 102 -8.98 -8.47 -9.89
C VAL A 102 -9.98 -7.38 -9.55
N THR A 103 -11.16 -7.77 -9.04
CA THR A 103 -12.12 -6.86 -8.44
C THR A 103 -11.64 -6.55 -7.03
N PHE A 104 -10.43 -5.99 -6.91
CA PHE A 104 -10.00 -5.37 -5.67
C PHE A 104 -9.97 -3.87 -5.82
N ARG A 105 -11.02 -3.30 -5.22
CA ARG A 105 -11.25 -1.90 -4.88
C ARG A 105 -10.09 -1.38 -4.03
N GLY A 106 -8.93 -1.20 -4.64
CA GLY A 106 -8.05 -0.13 -4.22
C GLY A 106 -8.89 1.15 -4.23
N LYS A 107 -8.80 1.92 -3.15
CA LYS A 107 -9.65 3.06 -2.87
C LYS A 107 -9.35 4.18 -3.86
N HIS A 108 -9.91 4.10 -5.06
CA HIS A 108 -9.58 5.00 -6.16
C HIS A 108 -10.60 6.12 -6.22
N CYS A 109 -10.35 7.17 -5.44
CA CYS A 109 -10.83 8.47 -5.83
C CYS A 109 -9.95 9.02 -6.96
N THR A 110 -10.50 9.13 -8.16
CA THR A 110 -9.85 9.63 -9.38
C THR A 110 -10.07 11.13 -9.60
N GLY A 111 -10.62 11.84 -8.62
CA GLY A 111 -11.02 13.24 -8.76
C GLY A 111 -9.85 14.22 -8.87
N THR A 112 -8.73 13.91 -8.19
CA THR A 112 -7.48 14.68 -8.28
C THR A 112 -6.29 13.70 -8.22
N VAL A 113 -5.24 13.96 -9.02
CA VAL A 113 -3.99 13.18 -8.96
C VAL A 113 -3.41 13.26 -7.55
N GLY A 114 -3.19 12.12 -6.90
CA GLY A 114 -2.67 12.05 -5.51
C GLY A 114 -3.73 12.00 -4.41
N CYS A 115 -5.03 11.95 -4.75
CA CYS A 115 -6.10 11.76 -3.77
C CYS A 115 -6.03 10.35 -3.14
N SER A 116 -5.70 10.27 -1.85
CA SER A 116 -5.64 9.03 -1.08
C SER A 116 -6.99 8.61 -0.48
N CYS A 117 -8.09 9.19 -0.98
CA CYS A 117 -9.39 9.04 -0.36
C CYS A 117 -9.86 7.59 -0.33
N SER A 118 -10.19 7.15 0.87
CA SER A 118 -10.24 5.75 1.21
C SER A 118 -11.55 5.04 0.83
N GLY A 119 -12.32 5.60 -0.12
CA GLY A 119 -13.65 5.15 -0.51
C GLY A 119 -14.67 6.28 -0.49
N PHE A 120 -15.82 6.05 -1.11
CA PHE A 120 -16.92 7.03 -1.13
C PHE A 120 -17.70 6.98 0.18
N SER A 121 -17.90 8.13 0.82
CA SER A 121 -18.84 8.28 1.92
C SER A 121 -19.66 9.56 1.72
N PRO A 122 -20.99 9.49 1.54
CA PRO A 122 -21.79 10.65 1.19
C PRO A 122 -21.82 11.69 2.31
N ILE A 123 -21.96 12.97 1.95
CA ILE A 123 -22.28 14.03 2.90
C ILE A 123 -23.77 13.91 3.26
N THR A 124 -24.08 13.49 4.48
CA THR A 124 -25.46 13.25 4.95
C THR A 124 -26.04 14.39 5.78
N ASN A 125 -25.21 15.35 6.18
CA ASN A 125 -25.58 16.44 7.09
C ASN A 125 -25.87 17.75 6.32
N GLY A 126 -26.35 17.66 5.09
CA GLY A 126 -26.56 18.81 4.21
C GLY A 126 -27.67 18.55 3.20
N ASP A 127 -27.77 19.41 2.18
CA ASP A 127 -28.79 19.30 1.15
C ASP A 127 -28.68 17.99 0.36
N VAL A 128 -29.81 17.51 -0.17
CA VAL A 128 -29.89 16.23 -0.89
C VAL A 128 -28.84 16.10 -2.00
N TRP A 129 -28.52 17.19 -2.71
CA TRP A 129 -27.53 17.18 -3.79
C TRP A 129 -26.10 16.90 -3.30
N GLN A 130 -25.78 17.20 -2.04
CA GLN A 130 -24.45 17.00 -1.44
C GLN A 130 -24.15 15.52 -1.17
N GLN A 131 -25.17 14.67 -1.13
CA GLN A 131 -25.00 13.21 -1.03
C GLN A 131 -24.28 12.60 -2.24
N ALA A 132 -24.16 13.34 -3.35
CA ALA A 132 -23.37 12.94 -4.52
C ALA A 132 -21.85 13.12 -4.30
N TYR A 133 -21.43 13.77 -3.21
CA TYR A 133 -20.03 14.11 -2.94
C TYR A 133 -19.50 13.37 -1.70
N CYS A 134 -18.21 13.06 -1.72
CA CYS A 134 -17.55 12.33 -0.65
C CYS A 134 -17.15 13.27 0.49
N LYS A 135 -17.57 12.99 1.72
CA LYS A 135 -17.23 13.75 2.93
C LYS A 135 -15.72 13.75 3.27
N HIS A 136 -14.95 12.81 2.71
CA HIS A 136 -13.52 12.67 3.00
C HIS A 136 -12.62 13.43 2.03
N CYS A 137 -13.09 13.73 0.81
CA CYS A 137 -12.25 14.36 -0.21
C CYS A 137 -12.97 15.37 -1.11
N GLY A 138 -14.27 15.58 -0.90
CA GLY A 138 -15.07 16.53 -1.68
C GLY A 138 -15.33 16.11 -3.13
N HIS A 139 -14.86 14.96 -3.59
CA HIS A 139 -15.07 14.51 -4.96
C HIS A 139 -16.41 13.80 -5.15
N LYS A 140 -16.95 13.86 -6.37
CA LYS A 140 -18.22 13.20 -6.73
C LYS A 140 -18.09 11.68 -6.63
N LYS A 141 -19.21 11.00 -6.39
CA LYS A 141 -19.32 9.52 -6.40
C LYS A 141 -18.73 8.90 -7.66
N SER A 142 -18.87 9.54 -8.82
CA SER A 142 -18.29 9.10 -10.10
C SER A 142 -16.76 9.01 -10.09
N CYS A 143 -16.09 9.78 -9.22
CA CYS A 143 -14.65 9.72 -9.05
C CYS A 143 -14.23 8.50 -8.23
N HIS A 144 -15.13 7.86 -7.49
CA HIS A 144 -14.84 6.69 -6.66
C HIS A 144 -15.24 5.40 -7.40
N LYS A 145 -14.24 4.55 -7.71
CA LYS A 145 -14.44 3.26 -8.36
C LYS A 145 -14.29 2.10 -7.37
#